data_AF-A0A6I6J6A6-F1
#
_entry.id   AF-A0A6I6J6A6-F1
#
_cell.length_a   1.000
_cell.length_b   1.000
_cell.length_c   1.000
_cell.angle_alpha   90.00
_cell.angle_beta   90.00
_cell.angle_gamma   90.00
#
_symmetry.space_group_name_H-M   'P 1'
#
loop_
_entity.id
_entity.type
_entity.pdbx_description
1 polymer ?
#
loop_
_entity_poly.entity_id
_entity_poly.type
_entity_poly.pdbx_seq_one_letter_code
_entity_poly.pdbx_strand_id
1 'polypeptide(L)'
;MSDSGGRAISIIGFIGSVFSPWYAWSGRRRPQNHVCINVATYGPGGRFTMTDRGQAALRQSRETLTVGPSSMRWQGGRLIIEINELAAPPLPGRVRGTVTVTPSALTGVEATLTPDGTHIWRPFAPTSAIRVDLESPGWQWDGHGYFDANFGTRALEQDFSYWTWGRFPLAGGSTCFYDATRLDGSALSLGVHFDADGRAEEIALPPKTRFRRSNWAVKRETRADAGTTPRQVQSMLDAPFYSRAAVRTVINGEETTGVHEALDLRRFRSPLLKPVLACRVPRRSGWTFGPEIRPGQG
;
A
#
# COMPACT_ATOMS: atom_id res chain seq x y z
N MET A 1 -10.03 -1.82 6.39
CA MET A 1 -10.80 -3.03 6.03
C MET A 1 -12.25 -2.77 6.43
N SER A 2 -13.23 -3.48 5.84
CA SER A 2 -14.65 -3.30 6.16
C SER A 2 -14.95 -3.69 7.61
N ASP A 3 -15.82 -2.92 8.29
CA ASP A 3 -16.23 -3.25 9.67
C ASP A 3 -17.09 -4.51 9.72
N SER A 4 -17.88 -4.77 8.67
CA SER A 4 -18.64 -6.01 8.50
C SER A 4 -17.79 -7.22 8.09
N GLY A 5 -16.48 -7.03 7.91
CA GLY A 5 -15.56 -8.06 7.46
C GLY A 5 -15.72 -8.45 5.99
N GLY A 6 -14.90 -9.40 5.53
CA GLY A 6 -14.99 -10.00 4.20
C GLY A 6 -14.54 -9.12 3.02
N ARG A 7 -14.42 -7.80 3.20
CA ARG A 7 -13.98 -6.85 2.18
C ARG A 7 -12.84 -5.96 2.67
N ALA A 8 -11.92 -5.66 1.76
CA ALA A 8 -10.85 -4.68 1.99
C ALA A 8 -10.44 -4.01 0.66
N ILE A 9 -9.74 -2.88 0.77
CA ILE A 9 -9.18 -2.17 -0.38
C ILE A 9 -7.78 -1.64 -0.04
N SER A 10 -6.91 -1.64 -1.04
CA SER A 10 -5.63 -0.93 -1.03
C SER A 10 -5.56 -0.02 -2.23
N ILE A 11 -5.05 1.18 -2.03
CA ILE A 11 -4.86 2.18 -3.08
C ILE A 11 -3.45 2.76 -2.93
N ILE A 12 -2.68 2.82 -4.01
CA ILE A 12 -1.33 3.40 -4.00
C ILE A 12 -1.19 4.35 -5.18
N GLY A 13 -0.87 5.61 -4.90
CA GLY A 13 -0.48 6.60 -5.91
C GLY A 13 1.03 6.57 -6.12
N PHE A 14 1.47 6.18 -7.30
CA PHE A 14 2.89 6.08 -7.63
C PHE A 14 3.36 7.20 -8.55
N ILE A 15 4.50 7.79 -8.19
CA ILE A 15 5.41 8.48 -9.11
C ILE A 15 6.69 7.66 -9.13
N GLY A 16 6.99 7.01 -10.25
CA GLY A 16 8.05 6.01 -10.33
C GLY A 16 7.63 4.69 -9.68
N SER A 17 6.60 4.05 -10.22
CA SER A 17 6.04 2.82 -9.67
C SER A 17 7.10 1.72 -9.49
N VAL A 18 7.44 1.38 -8.25
CA VAL A 18 8.53 0.44 -7.94
C VAL A 18 8.27 -0.97 -8.49
N PHE A 19 6.99 -1.34 -8.66
CA PHE A 19 6.54 -2.61 -9.21
C PHE A 19 6.30 -2.58 -10.73
N SER A 20 6.44 -1.43 -11.39
CA SER A 20 6.30 -1.34 -12.85
C SER A 20 7.50 -1.98 -13.56
N PRO A 21 7.27 -2.99 -14.42
CA PRO A 21 8.33 -3.55 -15.25
C PRO A 21 8.85 -2.53 -16.28
N TRP A 22 7.99 -1.63 -16.75
CA TRP A 22 8.35 -0.57 -17.69
C TRP A 22 9.31 0.44 -17.04
N TYR A 23 9.07 0.79 -15.78
CA TYR A 23 9.99 1.64 -15.04
C TYR A 23 11.32 0.94 -14.80
N ALA A 24 11.32 -0.34 -14.45
CA ALA A 24 12.53 -1.14 -14.33
C ALA A 24 13.33 -1.18 -15.64
N TRP A 25 12.69 -1.49 -16.77
CA TRP A 25 13.34 -1.54 -18.09
C TRP A 25 13.83 -0.18 -18.59
N SER A 26 13.25 0.93 -18.13
CA SER A 26 13.79 2.27 -18.39
C SER A 26 15.15 2.53 -17.69
N GLY A 27 15.56 1.64 -16.78
CA GLY A 27 16.69 1.84 -15.86
C GLY A 27 16.31 2.70 -14.66
N ARG A 28 15.02 2.70 -14.28
CA ARG A 28 14.45 3.55 -13.22
C ARG A 28 14.75 5.04 -13.40
N ARG A 29 14.68 5.52 -14.64
CA ARG A 29 14.88 6.94 -15.00
C ARG A 29 13.54 7.65 -15.20
N ARG A 30 13.49 8.95 -14.94
CA ARG A 30 12.30 9.82 -15.13
C ARG A 30 11.04 9.21 -14.48
N PRO A 31 10.97 9.11 -13.13
CA PRO A 31 9.86 8.48 -12.43
C PRO A 31 8.48 9.06 -12.79
N GLN A 32 8.41 10.35 -13.15
CA GLN A 32 7.20 11.01 -13.60
C GLN A 32 6.63 10.41 -14.90
N ASN A 33 7.43 9.69 -15.68
CA ASN A 33 6.99 8.96 -16.87
C ASN A 33 6.46 7.56 -16.58
N HIS A 34 6.39 7.17 -15.30
CA HIS A 34 5.97 5.86 -14.82
C HIS A 34 5.06 6.02 -13.59
N VAL A 35 3.88 6.61 -13.84
CA VAL A 35 2.90 6.96 -12.81
C VAL A 35 1.70 6.02 -12.87
N CYS A 36 1.11 5.67 -11.72
CA CYS A 36 -0.16 4.94 -11.69
C CYS A 36 -0.92 5.16 -10.38
N ILE A 37 -2.25 5.03 -10.43
CA ILE A 37 -3.06 4.71 -9.24
C ILE A 37 -3.30 3.19 -9.29
N ASN A 38 -2.64 2.45 -8.40
CA ASN A 38 -2.90 1.03 -8.22
C ASN A 38 -4.06 0.87 -7.24
N VAL A 39 -5.10 0.12 -7.64
CA VAL A 39 -6.23 -0.21 -6.77
C VAL A 39 -6.38 -1.73 -6.72
N ALA A 40 -6.38 -2.28 -5.51
CA ALA A 40 -6.67 -3.67 -5.27
C ALA A 40 -7.83 -3.80 -4.29
N THR A 41 -8.92 -4.42 -4.72
CA THR A 41 -10.07 -4.75 -3.88
C THR A 41 -10.04 -6.25 -3.54
N TYR A 42 -10.41 -6.59 -2.30
CA TYR A 42 -10.30 -7.93 -1.74
C TYR A 42 -11.64 -8.41 -1.17
N GLY A 43 -11.94 -9.70 -1.32
CA GLY A 43 -13.25 -10.28 -1.06
C GLY A 43 -13.92 -10.79 -2.34
N PRO A 44 -15.16 -11.30 -2.26
CA PRO A 44 -15.92 -11.74 -3.43
C PRO A 44 -15.98 -10.65 -4.51
N GLY A 45 -15.57 -11.00 -5.74
CA GLY A 45 -15.52 -10.05 -6.86
C GLY A 45 -14.38 -9.03 -6.81
N GLY A 46 -13.36 -9.25 -5.98
CA GLY A 46 -12.16 -8.40 -5.88
C GLY A 46 -11.42 -8.25 -7.21
N ARG A 47 -10.82 -7.07 -7.43
CA ARG A 47 -10.12 -6.71 -8.67
C ARG A 47 -8.77 -6.08 -8.39
N PHE A 48 -7.88 -6.14 -9.37
CA PHE A 48 -6.56 -5.53 -9.33
C PHE A 48 -6.40 -4.63 -10.55
N THR A 49 -6.09 -3.35 -10.33
CA THR A 49 -5.83 -2.35 -11.37
C THR A 49 -4.41 -1.83 -11.24
N MET A 50 -3.69 -1.73 -12.35
CA MET A 50 -2.36 -1.11 -12.34
C MET A 50 -1.94 -0.76 -13.76
N THR A 51 -2.31 0.42 -14.26
CA THR A 51 -1.86 0.90 -15.57
C THR A 51 -0.69 1.86 -15.40
N ASP A 52 0.49 1.49 -15.89
CA ASP A 52 1.66 2.39 -15.95
C ASP A 52 1.45 3.46 -17.02
N ARG A 53 1.41 4.72 -16.61
CA ARG A 53 1.11 5.87 -17.47
C ARG A 53 2.32 6.79 -17.63
N GLY A 54 2.37 7.44 -18.80
CA GLY A 54 3.44 8.38 -19.13
C GLY A 54 3.24 9.73 -18.46
N GLN A 55 4.26 10.59 -18.59
CA GLN A 55 4.28 11.89 -17.90
C GLN A 55 3.08 12.78 -18.24
N ALA A 56 2.55 12.68 -19.46
CA ALA A 56 1.35 13.41 -19.88
C ALA A 56 0.10 13.09 -19.06
N ALA A 57 0.09 11.97 -18.31
CA ALA A 57 -0.99 11.60 -17.42
C ALA A 57 -0.82 12.14 -16.00
N LEU A 58 0.28 12.79 -15.66
CA LEU A 58 0.54 13.30 -14.31
C LEU A 58 0.17 14.78 -14.21
N ARG A 59 -0.68 15.12 -13.25
CA ARG A 59 -0.84 16.50 -12.74
C ARG A 59 -0.69 16.47 -11.23
N GLN A 60 0.07 17.41 -10.69
CA GLN A 60 0.34 17.51 -9.27
C GLN A 60 0.21 18.97 -8.82
N SER A 61 -0.45 19.16 -7.69
CA SER A 61 -0.41 20.38 -6.89
C SER A 61 -0.01 20.02 -5.46
N ARG A 62 -0.02 21.00 -4.56
CA ARG A 62 0.24 20.75 -3.15
C ARG A 62 -0.80 19.82 -2.51
N GLU A 63 -2.07 19.95 -2.90
CA GLU A 63 -3.19 19.21 -2.30
C GLU A 63 -3.69 18.05 -3.17
N THR A 64 -3.26 17.95 -4.44
CA THR A 64 -3.82 16.98 -5.39
C THR A 64 -2.75 16.23 -6.18
N LEU A 65 -2.91 14.91 -6.26
CA LEU A 65 -2.22 14.05 -7.22
C LEU A 65 -3.26 13.49 -8.20
N THR A 66 -3.16 13.84 -9.48
CA THR A 66 -3.98 13.26 -10.54
C THR A 66 -3.11 12.42 -11.46
N VAL A 67 -3.53 11.17 -11.69
CA VAL A 67 -2.87 10.26 -12.61
C VAL A 67 -3.90 9.67 -13.56
N GLY A 68 -3.85 10.14 -14.81
CA GLY A 68 -4.79 9.79 -15.85
C GLY A 68 -6.23 10.14 -15.44
N PRO A 69 -7.14 9.16 -15.33
CA PRO A 69 -8.55 9.41 -15.03
C PRO A 69 -8.87 9.44 -13.52
N SER A 70 -7.88 9.17 -12.66
CA SER A 70 -8.05 9.01 -11.21
C SER A 70 -7.30 10.11 -10.46
N SER A 71 -7.76 10.47 -9.26
CA SER A 71 -7.17 11.52 -8.44
C SER A 71 -7.16 11.19 -6.96
N MET A 72 -6.25 11.82 -6.22
CA MET A 72 -6.19 11.86 -4.76
C MET A 72 -6.11 13.33 -4.36
N ARG A 73 -7.06 13.84 -3.58
CA ARG A 73 -7.06 15.23 -3.12
C ARG A 73 -7.31 15.34 -1.62
N TRP A 74 -6.59 16.24 -0.97
CA TRP A 74 -6.92 16.68 0.37
C TRP A 74 -8.02 17.75 0.32
N GLN A 75 -9.10 17.54 1.07
CA GLN A 75 -10.23 18.46 1.13
C GLN A 75 -10.90 18.36 2.51
N GLY A 76 -11.00 19.49 3.22
CA GLY A 76 -11.72 19.56 4.50
C GLY A 76 -11.21 18.58 5.56
N GLY A 77 -9.89 18.39 5.67
CA GLY A 77 -9.29 17.44 6.62
C GLY A 77 -9.45 15.96 6.24
N ARG A 78 -9.88 15.67 5.01
CA ARG A 78 -10.05 14.31 4.49
C ARG A 78 -9.25 14.11 3.22
N LEU A 79 -8.83 12.87 2.97
CA LEU A 79 -8.28 12.46 1.68
C LEU A 79 -9.39 11.83 0.83
N ILE A 80 -9.74 12.49 -0.27
CA ILE A 80 -10.74 12.03 -1.23
C ILE A 80 -10.00 11.41 -2.42
N ILE A 81 -10.27 10.13 -2.69
CA ILE A 81 -9.67 9.37 -3.77
C ILE A 81 -10.76 9.05 -4.78
N GLU A 82 -10.71 9.68 -5.95
CA GLU A 82 -11.58 9.38 -7.08
C GLU A 82 -10.90 8.36 -7.98
N ILE A 83 -11.54 7.20 -8.12
CA ILE A 83 -11.00 6.05 -8.81
C ILE A 83 -11.73 5.90 -10.14
N ASN A 84 -10.96 5.68 -11.20
CA ASN A 84 -11.48 5.37 -12.52
C ASN A 84 -10.47 4.51 -13.29
N GLU A 85 -10.25 3.29 -12.79
CA GLU A 85 -9.20 2.41 -13.29
C GLU A 85 -9.78 1.19 -14.02
N LEU A 86 -8.95 0.57 -14.87
CA LEU A 86 -9.27 -0.70 -15.52
C LEU A 86 -8.52 -1.83 -14.82
N ALA A 87 -9.25 -2.88 -14.47
CA ALA A 87 -8.69 -4.09 -13.89
C ALA A 87 -7.92 -4.90 -14.93
N ALA A 88 -6.75 -5.40 -14.53
CA ALA A 88 -5.95 -6.31 -15.30
C ALA A 88 -6.53 -7.74 -15.26
N PRO A 89 -6.12 -8.64 -16.17
CA PRO A 89 -6.51 -10.06 -16.13
C PRO A 89 -6.23 -10.69 -14.76
N PRO A 90 -6.99 -11.70 -14.31
CA PRO A 90 -7.97 -12.46 -15.08
C PRO A 90 -9.40 -11.90 -15.03
N LEU A 91 -9.67 -10.88 -14.22
CA LEU A 91 -11.00 -10.31 -14.05
C LEU A 91 -11.01 -8.86 -14.59
N PRO A 92 -11.08 -8.65 -15.92
CA PRO A 92 -11.17 -7.31 -16.50
C PRO A 92 -12.49 -6.65 -16.12
N GLY A 93 -12.46 -5.33 -16.00
CA GLY A 93 -13.63 -4.54 -15.60
C GLY A 93 -13.21 -3.18 -15.10
N ARG A 94 -14.16 -2.26 -15.02
CA ARG A 94 -13.93 -0.91 -14.50
C ARG A 94 -14.05 -0.93 -12.98
N VAL A 95 -13.07 -0.34 -12.30
CA VAL A 95 -13.14 -0.01 -10.88
C VAL A 95 -13.31 1.50 -10.83
N ARG A 96 -14.50 1.96 -10.46
CA ARG A 96 -14.83 3.39 -10.44
C ARG A 96 -15.63 3.76 -9.20
N GLY A 97 -15.45 4.98 -8.71
CA GLY A 97 -16.16 5.56 -7.58
C GLY A 97 -15.21 6.29 -6.66
N THR A 98 -15.58 6.43 -5.39
CA THR A 98 -14.86 7.28 -4.44
C THR A 98 -14.47 6.49 -3.19
N VAL A 99 -13.27 6.76 -2.68
CA VAL A 99 -12.86 6.37 -1.33
C VAL A 99 -12.50 7.61 -0.55
N THR A 100 -13.15 7.79 0.60
CA THR A 100 -12.85 8.87 1.53
C THR A 100 -12.10 8.32 2.72
N VAL A 101 -10.93 8.87 3.02
CA VAL A 101 -10.16 8.58 4.24
C VAL A 101 -10.29 9.77 5.17
N THR A 102 -10.77 9.50 6.39
CA THR A 102 -10.93 10.50 7.46
C THR A 102 -9.98 10.11 8.60
N PRO A 103 -8.80 10.76 8.70
CA PRO A 103 -7.88 10.54 9.81
C PRO A 103 -8.50 10.88 11.16
N SER A 104 -8.19 10.09 12.19
CA SER A 104 -8.40 10.51 13.58
C SER A 104 -7.42 11.63 13.94
N ALA A 105 -6.16 11.47 13.52
CA ALA A 105 -5.10 12.45 13.68
C ALA A 105 -4.06 12.31 12.55
N LEU A 106 -3.27 13.37 12.37
CA LEU A 106 -2.12 13.38 11.47
C LEU A 106 -0.82 13.33 12.26
N THR A 107 0.14 12.55 11.77
CA THR A 107 1.46 12.44 12.41
C THR A 107 2.54 13.16 11.62
N GLY A 108 3.54 13.65 12.33
CA GLY A 108 4.79 14.17 11.76
C GLY A 108 5.87 13.11 11.59
N VAL A 109 5.57 11.83 11.83
CA VAL A 109 6.58 10.77 11.88
C VAL A 109 7.23 10.55 10.52
N GLU A 110 8.54 10.45 10.55
CA GLU A 110 9.39 10.09 9.43
C GLU A 110 10.41 9.06 9.91
N ALA A 111 10.40 7.88 9.29
CA ALA A 111 11.28 6.78 9.65
C ALA A 111 12.21 6.44 8.49
N THR A 112 13.50 6.57 8.74
CA THR A 112 14.55 6.22 7.80
C THR A 112 14.77 4.70 7.81
N LEU A 113 14.57 4.04 6.66
CA LEU A 113 14.67 2.58 6.53
C LEU A 113 16.11 2.10 6.19
N THR A 114 16.99 3.00 5.74
CA THR A 114 18.42 2.74 5.52
C THR A 114 19.26 3.83 6.20
N PRO A 115 20.45 3.52 6.77
CA PRO A 115 21.23 4.51 7.51
C PRO A 115 21.55 5.81 6.74
N ASP A 116 21.61 5.74 5.41
CA ASP A 116 21.90 6.85 4.50
C ASP A 116 20.65 7.61 4.01
N GLY A 117 19.45 7.31 4.53
CA GLY A 117 18.23 8.07 4.23
C GLY A 117 17.65 7.85 2.84
N THR A 118 18.11 6.86 2.08
CA THR A 118 17.63 6.64 0.70
C THR A 118 16.26 6.00 0.61
N HIS A 119 15.71 5.53 1.73
CA HIS A 119 14.36 4.98 1.86
C HIS A 119 13.71 5.53 3.12
N ILE A 120 12.55 6.14 2.97
CA ILE A 120 11.85 6.84 4.05
C ILE A 120 10.39 6.35 4.05
N TRP A 121 9.89 6.04 5.24
CA TRP A 121 8.49 5.72 5.49
C TRP A 121 7.83 6.81 6.33
N ARG A 122 6.63 7.27 5.93
CA ARG A 122 5.88 8.35 6.58
C ARG A 122 4.42 7.93 6.83
N PRO A 123 4.08 7.45 8.04
CA PRO A 123 2.71 7.09 8.40
C PRO A 123 1.86 8.32 8.74
N PHE A 124 1.35 9.01 7.72
CA PHE A 124 0.61 10.26 7.90
C PHE A 124 -0.65 10.12 8.76
N ALA A 125 -1.48 9.10 8.50
CA ALA A 125 -2.70 8.85 9.26
C ALA A 125 -2.78 7.35 9.62
N PRO A 126 -2.11 6.94 10.71
CA PRO A 126 -2.02 5.54 11.11
C PRO A 126 -3.37 4.97 11.53
N THR A 127 -4.26 5.83 12.05
CA THR A 127 -5.64 5.54 12.42
C THR A 127 -6.57 6.44 11.61
N SER A 128 -7.47 5.82 10.85
CA SER A 128 -8.46 6.53 10.04
C SER A 128 -9.75 5.74 9.94
N ALA A 129 -10.87 6.43 9.76
CA ALA A 129 -12.07 5.84 9.18
C ALA A 129 -11.99 5.92 7.65
N ILE A 130 -12.58 4.94 6.97
CA ILE A 130 -12.73 4.96 5.52
C ILE A 130 -14.17 4.71 5.14
N ARG A 131 -14.62 5.42 4.09
CA ARG A 131 -15.85 5.12 3.37
C ARG A 131 -15.48 4.76 1.95
N VAL A 132 -15.88 3.56 1.53
CA VAL A 132 -15.71 3.07 0.17
C VAL A 132 -17.06 3.13 -0.51
N ASP A 133 -17.12 3.81 -1.65
CA ASP A 133 -18.31 4.00 -2.46
C ASP A 133 -17.95 3.79 -3.93
N LEU A 134 -17.65 2.53 -4.29
CA LEU A 134 -17.39 2.15 -5.68
C LEU A 134 -18.71 1.82 -6.39
N GLU A 135 -18.84 2.07 -7.69
CA GLU A 135 -20.08 1.87 -8.45
C GLU A 135 -20.55 0.39 -8.49
N SER A 136 -19.64 -0.57 -8.34
CA SER A 136 -19.97 -1.99 -8.41
C SER A 136 -20.80 -2.44 -7.19
N PRO A 137 -21.86 -3.26 -7.36
CA PRO A 137 -22.70 -3.73 -6.26
C PRO A 137 -21.92 -4.39 -5.12
N GLY A 138 -22.25 -3.99 -3.89
CA GLY A 138 -21.65 -4.48 -2.65
C GLY A 138 -20.31 -3.83 -2.28
N TRP A 139 -19.77 -2.94 -3.11
CA TRP A 139 -18.55 -2.17 -2.80
C TRP A 139 -18.84 -0.80 -2.15
N GLN A 140 -19.99 -0.67 -1.50
CA GLN A 140 -20.36 0.45 -0.64
C GLN A 140 -20.28 -0.01 0.81
N TRP A 141 -19.30 0.46 1.56
CA TRP A 141 -19.09 0.06 2.95
C TRP A 141 -18.20 1.04 3.71
N ASP A 142 -18.36 1.07 5.02
CA ASP A 142 -17.52 1.81 5.94
C ASP A 142 -16.56 0.86 6.68
N GLY A 143 -15.44 1.41 7.15
CA GLY A 143 -14.39 0.63 7.76
C GLY A 143 -13.30 1.45 8.42
N HIS A 144 -12.29 0.77 8.94
CA HIS A 144 -11.04 1.42 9.37
C HIS A 144 -10.00 1.47 8.24
N GLY A 145 -9.12 2.46 8.28
CA GLY A 145 -8.06 2.65 7.29
C GLY A 145 -6.78 3.20 7.88
N TYR A 146 -5.86 3.43 6.96
CA TYR A 146 -4.48 3.80 7.20
C TYR A 146 -3.99 4.55 5.96
N PHE A 147 -3.22 5.62 6.14
CA PHE A 147 -2.60 6.36 5.05
C PHE A 147 -1.14 6.67 5.37
N ASP A 148 -0.26 6.34 4.43
CA ASP A 148 1.16 6.62 4.49
C ASP A 148 1.75 6.98 3.12
N ALA A 149 3.02 7.34 3.14
CA ALA A 149 3.83 7.40 1.95
C ALA A 149 5.20 6.76 2.20
N ASN A 150 5.76 6.28 1.10
CA ASN A 150 7.13 5.79 1.05
C ASN A 150 7.88 6.61 -0.01
N PHE A 151 9.06 7.09 0.33
CA PHE A 151 9.93 7.86 -0.56
C PHE A 151 11.27 7.13 -0.68
N GLY A 152 11.87 7.18 -1.86
CA GLY A 152 13.21 6.66 -2.01
C GLY A 152 13.93 7.21 -3.22
N THR A 153 15.26 7.30 -3.09
CA THR A 153 16.17 7.74 -4.15
C THR A 153 16.88 6.57 -4.84
N ARG A 154 16.73 5.35 -4.31
CA ARG A 154 17.24 4.10 -4.89
C ARG A 154 16.16 3.04 -5.03
N ALA A 155 16.44 2.01 -5.82
CA ALA A 155 15.52 0.89 -5.98
C ALA A 155 15.49 0.03 -4.70
N LEU A 156 14.31 -0.46 -4.30
CA LEU A 156 14.19 -1.33 -3.13
C LEU A 156 15.13 -2.54 -3.22
N GLU A 157 15.17 -3.19 -4.40
CA GLU A 157 16.00 -4.37 -4.62
C GLU A 157 17.50 -4.11 -4.68
N GLN A 158 17.96 -2.85 -4.61
CA GLN A 158 19.39 -2.51 -4.49
C GLN A 158 19.87 -2.54 -3.05
N ASP A 159 18.97 -2.31 -2.08
CA ASP A 159 19.34 -2.13 -0.67
C ASP A 159 18.77 -3.22 0.24
N PHE A 160 17.60 -3.77 -0.09
CA PHE A 160 16.91 -4.73 0.74
C PHE A 160 16.87 -6.13 0.12
N SER A 161 16.98 -7.15 0.97
CA SER A 161 16.81 -8.55 0.60
C SER A 161 15.42 -9.08 0.93
N TYR A 162 14.84 -8.60 2.04
CA TYR A 162 13.54 -9.01 2.54
C TYR A 162 13.00 -7.94 3.49
N TRP A 163 11.68 -7.72 3.50
CA TRP A 163 11.04 -6.99 4.59
C TRP A 163 9.68 -7.58 4.95
N THR A 164 9.19 -7.17 6.11
CA THR A 164 7.80 -7.27 6.50
C THR A 164 7.33 -5.95 7.07
N TRP A 165 6.10 -5.58 6.73
CA TRP A 165 5.42 -4.45 7.29
C TRP A 165 4.07 -4.90 7.82
N GLY A 166 3.61 -4.32 8.93
CA GLY A 166 2.27 -4.58 9.40
C GLY A 166 1.72 -3.42 10.19
N ARG A 167 0.41 -3.25 10.14
CA ARG A 167 -0.34 -2.28 10.93
C ARG A 167 -1.51 -2.98 11.58
N PHE A 168 -1.55 -2.91 12.91
CA PHE A 168 -2.53 -3.58 13.75
C PHE A 168 -3.31 -2.53 14.55
N PRO A 169 -4.65 -2.43 14.39
CA PRO A 169 -5.46 -1.63 15.29
C PRO A 169 -5.36 -2.18 16.71
N LEU A 170 -5.20 -1.34 17.71
CA LEU A 170 -5.27 -1.72 19.13
C LEU A 170 -6.20 -0.76 19.86
N ALA A 171 -6.55 -1.08 21.10
CA ALA A 171 -7.22 -0.14 21.98
C ALA A 171 -6.44 1.18 22.03
N GLY A 172 -7.14 2.29 21.82
CA GLY A 172 -6.55 3.63 21.84
C GLY A 172 -5.79 4.05 20.59
N GLY A 173 -5.62 3.18 19.57
CA GLY A 173 -4.91 3.59 18.35
C GLY A 173 -4.47 2.47 17.42
N SER A 174 -3.23 2.50 16.98
CA SER A 174 -2.66 1.53 16.03
C SER A 174 -1.17 1.35 16.20
N THR A 175 -0.73 0.11 16.11
CA THR A 175 0.69 -0.24 16.18
C THR A 175 1.18 -0.70 14.82
N CYS A 176 2.26 -0.08 14.36
CA CYS A 176 2.95 -0.45 13.13
C CYS A 176 4.27 -1.15 13.44
N PHE A 177 4.59 -2.15 12.64
CA PHE A 177 5.88 -2.82 12.67
C PHE A 177 6.53 -2.77 11.30
N TYR A 178 7.82 -2.45 11.28
CA TYR A 178 8.65 -2.46 10.08
C TYR A 178 9.91 -3.26 10.37
N ASP A 179 10.08 -4.37 9.68
CA ASP A 179 11.24 -5.24 9.82
C ASP A 179 11.87 -5.45 8.46
N ALA A 180 13.15 -5.11 8.30
CA ALA A 180 13.85 -5.28 7.04
C ALA A 180 15.22 -5.93 7.24
N THR A 181 15.64 -6.71 6.26
CA THR A 181 17.00 -7.24 6.14
C THR A 181 17.62 -6.67 4.88
N ARG A 182 18.69 -5.91 5.05
CA ARG A 182 19.44 -5.28 3.97
C ARG A 182 20.36 -6.29 3.29
N LEU A 183 20.85 -5.97 2.10
CA LEU A 183 21.71 -6.87 1.33
C LEU A 183 23.11 -7.02 1.93
N ASP A 184 23.58 -6.01 2.67
CA ASP A 184 24.81 -6.05 3.46
C ASP A 184 24.70 -6.93 4.73
N GLY A 185 23.52 -7.48 5.02
CA GLY A 185 23.24 -8.30 6.19
C GLY A 185 22.76 -7.53 7.42
N SER A 186 22.82 -6.20 7.41
CA SER A 186 22.26 -5.37 8.48
C SER A 186 20.73 -5.45 8.53
N ALA A 187 20.16 -5.17 9.70
CA ALA A 187 18.72 -5.24 9.91
C ALA A 187 18.13 -3.89 10.32
N LEU A 188 16.84 -3.74 10.06
CA LEU A 188 15.95 -2.74 10.68
C LEU A 188 14.88 -3.49 11.45
N SER A 189 14.58 -2.98 12.64
CA SER A 189 13.45 -3.42 13.44
C SER A 189 12.84 -2.21 14.11
N LEU A 190 11.63 -1.85 13.67
CA LEU A 190 10.90 -0.67 14.12
C LEU A 190 9.51 -1.10 14.60
N GLY A 191 9.10 -0.58 15.75
CA GLY A 191 7.77 -0.75 16.30
C GLY A 191 7.30 0.58 16.85
N VAL A 192 6.19 1.09 16.33
CA VAL A 192 5.66 2.39 16.72
C VAL A 192 4.18 2.25 17.03
N HIS A 193 3.79 2.63 18.24
CA HIS A 193 2.39 2.81 18.61
C HIS A 193 1.98 4.25 18.33
N PHE A 194 0.82 4.41 17.70
CA PHE A 194 0.19 5.68 17.44
C PHE A 194 -1.14 5.72 18.17
N ASP A 195 -1.31 6.67 19.08
CA ASP A 195 -2.60 6.85 19.76
C ASP A 195 -3.64 7.56 18.86
N ALA A 196 -4.84 7.74 19.38
CA ALA A 196 -5.95 8.38 18.69
C ALA A 196 -5.68 9.86 18.35
N ASP A 197 -4.81 10.54 19.11
CA ASP A 197 -4.42 11.93 18.91
C ASP A 197 -3.18 12.07 17.98
N GLY A 198 -2.65 10.95 17.49
CA GLY A 198 -1.54 10.91 16.56
C GLY A 198 -0.17 11.01 17.21
N ARG A 199 -0.09 10.94 18.55
CA ARG A 199 1.18 10.83 19.26
C ARG A 199 1.80 9.49 18.90
N ALA A 200 3.07 9.52 18.52
CA ALA A 200 3.85 8.35 18.19
C ALA A 200 4.81 8.01 19.33
N GLU A 201 4.85 6.75 19.71
CA GLU A 201 5.77 6.21 20.71
C GLU A 201 6.43 4.95 20.17
N GLU A 202 7.77 4.91 20.20
CA GLU A 202 8.49 3.67 19.91
C GLU A 202 8.25 2.68 21.04
N ILE A 203 7.90 1.45 20.68
CA ILE A 203 7.56 0.41 21.65
C ILE A 203 8.63 -0.68 21.71
N ALA A 204 8.72 -1.32 22.87
CA ALA A 204 9.43 -2.58 22.99
C ALA A 204 8.85 -3.60 22.00
N LEU A 205 9.72 -4.20 21.20
CA LEU A 205 9.29 -5.09 20.12
C LEU A 205 8.96 -6.48 20.65
N PRO A 206 7.74 -7.00 20.40
CA PRO A 206 7.46 -8.42 20.60
C PRO A 206 8.40 -9.30 19.76
N PRO A 207 8.58 -10.59 20.09
CA PRO A 207 9.39 -11.48 19.27
C PRO A 207 8.83 -11.60 17.84
N LYS A 208 9.73 -11.89 16.88
CA LYS A 208 9.32 -12.26 15.51
C LYS A 208 8.80 -13.69 15.52
N THR A 209 7.53 -13.86 15.17
CA THR A 209 6.91 -15.18 15.07
C THR A 209 6.59 -15.53 13.62
N ARG A 210 7.06 -16.70 13.19
CA ARG A 210 6.78 -17.24 11.86
C ARG A 210 5.37 -17.83 11.83
N PHE A 211 4.76 -17.76 10.66
CA PHE A 211 3.49 -18.45 10.40
C PHE A 211 3.50 -19.04 8.99
N ARG A 212 2.39 -19.70 8.60
CA ARG A 212 2.25 -20.39 7.31
C ARG A 212 2.75 -19.49 6.18
N ARG A 213 3.54 -20.03 5.24
CA ARG A 213 3.97 -19.30 4.03
C ARG A 213 2.79 -18.92 3.14
N SER A 214 2.98 -17.96 2.23
CA SER A 214 1.96 -17.66 1.21
C SER A 214 1.80 -18.82 0.21
N ASN A 215 0.81 -18.77 -0.70
CA ASN A 215 0.64 -19.83 -1.70
C ASN A 215 1.80 -19.86 -2.71
N TRP A 216 2.51 -18.74 -2.85
CA TRP A 216 3.77 -18.65 -3.61
C TRP A 216 5.02 -18.98 -2.78
N ALA A 217 4.85 -19.60 -1.62
CA ALA A 217 5.92 -19.97 -0.69
C ALA A 217 6.78 -18.78 -0.20
N VAL A 218 6.25 -17.55 -0.26
CA VAL A 218 6.91 -16.38 0.34
C VAL A 218 6.96 -16.60 1.85
N LYS A 219 8.16 -16.42 2.44
CA LYS A 219 8.36 -16.48 3.90
C LYS A 219 7.48 -15.41 4.54
N ARG A 220 6.85 -15.74 5.67
CA ARG A 220 6.07 -14.77 6.45
C ARG A 220 6.39 -14.89 7.93
N GLU A 221 6.56 -13.74 8.55
CA GLU A 221 6.73 -13.56 9.99
C GLU A 221 6.20 -12.17 10.36
N THR A 222 5.77 -12.00 11.60
CA THR A 222 5.35 -10.71 12.14
C THR A 222 5.66 -10.67 13.63
N ARG A 223 5.53 -9.51 14.26
CA ARG A 223 5.61 -9.35 15.71
C ARG A 223 4.35 -9.91 16.36
N ALA A 224 4.54 -10.68 17.42
CA ALA A 224 3.47 -11.29 18.20
C ALA A 224 3.96 -11.58 19.62
N ASP A 225 3.07 -11.55 20.59
CA ASP A 225 3.38 -11.94 21.96
C ASP A 225 3.89 -13.38 22.06
N ALA A 226 4.72 -13.66 23.07
CA ALA A 226 5.28 -14.98 23.29
C ALA A 226 4.17 -16.05 23.41
N GLY A 227 4.36 -17.18 22.73
CA GLY A 227 3.35 -18.26 22.67
C GLY A 227 2.25 -18.07 21.61
N THR A 228 2.12 -16.89 21.01
CA THR A 228 1.11 -16.63 19.97
C THR A 228 1.63 -16.99 18.59
N THR A 229 0.87 -17.81 17.84
CA THR A 229 1.11 -18.04 16.40
C THR A 229 0.16 -17.19 15.56
N PRO A 230 0.66 -16.19 14.80
CA PRO A 230 -0.17 -15.38 13.90
C PRO A 230 -0.92 -16.23 12.87
N ARG A 231 -2.14 -15.84 12.52
CA ARG A 231 -2.98 -16.55 11.54
C ARG A 231 -3.52 -15.61 10.49
N GLN A 232 -3.38 -15.99 9.22
CA GLN A 232 -4.07 -15.31 8.14
C GLN A 232 -5.58 -15.56 8.27
N VAL A 233 -6.36 -14.49 8.31
CA VAL A 233 -7.83 -14.54 8.37
C VAL A 233 -8.50 -14.06 7.07
N GLN A 234 -7.79 -13.28 6.25
CA GLN A 234 -8.24 -12.90 4.92
C GLN A 234 -7.07 -12.87 3.95
N SER A 235 -7.20 -13.58 2.81
CA SER A 235 -6.27 -13.44 1.70
C SER A 235 -6.50 -12.12 0.99
N MET A 236 -5.43 -11.36 0.73
CA MET A 236 -5.50 -10.14 -0.06
C MET A 236 -4.72 -10.31 -1.37
N LEU A 237 -3.47 -9.83 -1.44
CA LEU A 237 -2.62 -9.99 -2.63
C LEU A 237 -1.60 -11.10 -2.39
N ASP A 238 -1.44 -12.02 -3.34
CA ASP A 238 -0.41 -13.07 -3.25
C ASP A 238 0.29 -13.20 -4.61
N ALA A 239 1.61 -13.09 -4.60
CA ALA A 239 2.47 -13.06 -5.77
C ALA A 239 3.82 -13.75 -5.46
N PRO A 240 4.61 -14.13 -6.49
CA PRO A 240 5.87 -14.86 -6.32
C PRO A 240 6.89 -14.26 -5.33
N PHE A 241 6.83 -12.95 -5.14
CA PHE A 241 7.76 -12.17 -4.33
C PHE A 241 7.08 -11.30 -3.27
N TYR A 242 5.74 -11.25 -3.24
CA TYR A 242 5.00 -10.34 -2.38
C TYR A 242 3.73 -11.00 -1.87
N SER A 243 3.41 -10.81 -0.61
CA SER A 243 2.12 -11.21 -0.05
C SER A 243 1.58 -10.11 0.85
N ARG A 244 0.27 -9.86 0.76
CA ARG A 244 -0.52 -9.06 1.69
C ARG A 244 -1.68 -9.90 2.21
N ALA A 245 -1.97 -9.80 3.50
CA ALA A 245 -3.09 -10.48 4.13
C ALA A 245 -3.62 -9.72 5.34
N ALA A 246 -4.88 -9.98 5.73
CA ALA A 246 -5.29 -9.71 7.09
C ALA A 246 -4.78 -10.82 7.99
N VAL A 247 -4.06 -10.46 9.05
CA VAL A 247 -3.45 -11.40 10.00
C VAL A 247 -3.99 -11.08 11.39
N ARG A 248 -4.50 -12.13 12.05
CA ARG A 248 -4.86 -12.11 13.46
C ARG A 248 -3.66 -12.50 14.32
N THR A 249 -3.41 -11.76 15.38
CA THR A 249 -2.33 -11.99 16.33
C THR A 249 -2.65 -11.37 17.69
N VAL A 250 -1.73 -11.47 18.64
CA VAL A 250 -1.81 -10.86 19.97
C VAL A 250 -0.61 -9.95 20.13
N ILE A 251 -0.84 -8.70 20.53
CA ILE A 251 0.18 -7.68 20.79
C ILE A 251 -0.16 -7.05 22.13
N ASN A 252 0.77 -7.07 23.09
CA ASN A 252 0.58 -6.50 24.43
C ASN A 252 -0.66 -7.05 25.15
N GLY A 253 -0.94 -8.35 25.00
CA GLY A 253 -2.09 -9.04 25.58
C GLY A 253 -3.41 -8.84 24.83
N GLU A 254 -3.45 -7.99 23.80
CA GLU A 254 -4.66 -7.70 23.03
C GLU A 254 -4.70 -8.50 21.72
N GLU A 255 -5.79 -9.26 21.49
CA GLU A 255 -6.04 -9.88 20.19
C GLU A 255 -6.44 -8.81 19.16
N THR A 256 -5.77 -8.80 18.03
CA THR A 256 -6.03 -7.84 16.95
C THR A 256 -5.92 -8.48 15.57
N THR A 257 -6.64 -7.92 14.61
CA THR A 257 -6.52 -8.25 13.19
C THR A 257 -6.04 -7.03 12.42
N GLY A 258 -4.83 -7.13 11.86
CA GLY A 258 -4.19 -6.06 11.11
C GLY A 258 -3.82 -6.47 9.69
N VAL A 259 -3.35 -5.49 8.90
CA VAL A 259 -2.75 -5.77 7.60
C VAL A 259 -1.30 -6.18 7.82
N HIS A 260 -0.88 -7.24 7.13
CA HIS A 260 0.49 -7.72 7.10
C HIS A 260 0.96 -7.85 5.66
N GLU A 261 2.19 -7.41 5.42
CA GLU A 261 2.90 -7.49 4.15
C GLU A 261 4.23 -8.20 4.32
N ALA A 262 4.61 -9.00 3.34
CA ALA A 262 5.94 -9.57 3.20
C ALA A 262 6.44 -9.38 1.76
N LEU A 263 7.68 -8.93 1.61
CA LEU A 263 8.32 -8.69 0.32
C LEU A 263 9.69 -9.36 0.28
N ASP A 264 9.86 -10.28 -0.67
CA ASP A 264 11.11 -10.96 -0.96
C ASP A 264 11.78 -10.28 -2.15
N LEU A 265 12.76 -9.42 -1.85
CA LEU A 265 13.44 -8.62 -2.86
C LEU A 265 14.52 -9.38 -3.60
N ARG A 266 15.00 -10.51 -3.04
CA ARG A 266 15.85 -11.48 -3.77
C ARG A 266 15.06 -12.15 -4.89
N ARG A 267 13.80 -12.48 -4.67
CA ARG A 267 12.91 -12.93 -5.74
C ARG A 267 12.60 -11.79 -6.70
N PHE A 268 12.19 -10.62 -6.19
CA PHE A 268 11.77 -9.48 -7.02
C PHE A 268 12.85 -8.97 -8.00
N ARG A 269 14.14 -9.07 -7.65
CA ARG A 269 15.26 -8.72 -8.55
C ARG A 269 15.45 -9.70 -9.70
N SER A 270 14.82 -10.87 -9.67
CA SER A 270 14.95 -11.84 -10.76
C SER A 270 14.46 -11.22 -12.07
N PRO A 271 15.28 -11.22 -13.15
CA PRO A 271 14.89 -10.66 -14.43
C PRO A 271 13.69 -11.37 -15.04
N LEU A 272 13.47 -12.64 -14.66
CA LEU A 272 12.36 -13.47 -15.15
C LEU A 272 10.99 -12.99 -14.66
N LEU A 273 10.92 -12.19 -13.58
CA LEU A 273 9.65 -11.68 -13.07
C LEU A 273 9.11 -10.48 -13.85
N LYS A 274 9.97 -9.65 -14.45
CA LYS A 274 9.52 -8.40 -15.11
C LYS A 274 8.57 -8.68 -16.30
N PRO A 275 8.85 -9.67 -17.19
CA PRO A 275 7.90 -10.05 -18.24
C PRO A 275 6.54 -10.51 -17.68
N VAL A 276 6.52 -11.31 -16.61
CA VAL A 276 5.27 -11.78 -15.97
C VAL A 276 4.47 -10.60 -15.40
N LEU A 277 5.17 -9.63 -14.79
CA LEU A 277 4.54 -8.40 -14.29
C LEU A 277 3.96 -7.55 -15.42
N ALA A 278 4.57 -7.54 -16.62
CA ALA A 278 4.08 -6.74 -17.74
C ALA A 278 2.70 -7.21 -18.23
N CYS A 279 2.39 -8.50 -18.09
CA CYS A 279 1.04 -9.03 -18.36
C CYS A 279 -0.03 -8.54 -17.37
N ARG A 280 0.39 -8.09 -16.18
CA ARG A 280 -0.48 -7.58 -15.11
C ARG A 280 -0.48 -6.06 -15.01
N VAL A 281 0.52 -5.41 -15.60
CA VAL A 281 0.74 -3.96 -15.56
C VAL A 281 0.86 -3.44 -16.99
N PRO A 282 -0.26 -3.16 -17.68
CA PRO A 282 -0.20 -2.59 -19.02
C PRO A 282 0.43 -1.19 -19.03
N ARG A 283 1.05 -0.82 -20.15
CA ARG A 283 1.63 0.50 -20.39
C ARG A 283 0.72 1.36 -21.26
N ARG A 284 0.52 2.62 -20.85
CA ARG A 284 -0.11 3.67 -21.65
C ARG A 284 0.76 4.93 -21.65
N SER A 285 1.64 5.07 -22.65
CA SER A 285 2.60 6.18 -22.76
C SER A 285 1.94 7.52 -23.03
N GLY A 286 0.94 7.55 -23.92
CA GLY A 286 0.19 8.76 -24.27
C GLY A 286 -1.04 8.98 -23.39
N TRP A 287 -1.28 10.24 -23.03
CA TRP A 287 -2.48 10.67 -22.33
C TRP A 287 -2.87 12.09 -22.72
N THR A 288 -4.17 12.32 -22.88
CA THR A 288 -4.76 13.64 -23.08
C THR A 288 -5.87 13.78 -22.05
N PHE A 289 -5.78 14.80 -21.20
CA PHE A 289 -6.89 15.13 -20.32
C PHE A 289 -8.04 15.69 -21.15
N GLY A 290 -9.28 15.36 -20.77
CA GLY A 290 -10.45 15.98 -21.38
C GLY A 290 -10.43 17.51 -21.18
N PRO A 291 -11.24 18.26 -21.95
CA PRO A 291 -11.37 19.69 -21.76
C PRO A 291 -11.73 19.99 -20.29
N GLU A 292 -10.99 20.92 -19.67
CA GLU A 292 -11.35 21.40 -18.34
C GLU A 292 -12.69 22.12 -18.42
N ILE A 293 -13.71 21.58 -17.78
CA ILE A 293 -14.94 22.32 -17.55
C ILE A 293 -14.59 23.39 -16.51
N ARG A 294 -14.43 24.63 -16.97
CA ARG A 294 -14.27 25.77 -16.07
C ARG A 294 -15.56 25.89 -15.24
N PRO A 295 -15.49 26.04 -13.91
CA PRO A 295 -16.67 26.39 -13.14
C PRO A 295 -17.16 27.76 -13.64
N GLY A 296 -18.39 27.83 -14.17
CA GLY A 296 -19.04 29.09 -14.55
C GLY A 296 -19.41 29.30 -16.02
N GLN A 297 -19.55 28.25 -16.83
CA GLN A 297 -20.30 28.34 -18.10
C GLN A 297 -21.30 27.18 -18.22
N GLY A 298 -22.58 27.49 -18.05
CA GLY A 298 -23.71 26.57 -18.12
C GLY A 298 -24.71 26.84 -17.01
#